data_AF-A0A060C2Q9-F1
#
_entry.id   AF-A0A060C2Q9-F1
#
_cell.length_a   1.000
_cell.length_b   1.000
_cell.length_c   1.000
_cell.angle_alpha   90.00
_cell.angle_beta   90.00
_cell.angle_gamma   90.00
#
_symmetry.space_group_name_H-M   'P 1'
#
loop_
_entity.id
_entity.type
_entity.pdbx_description
1 polymer ?
#
loop_
_entity_poly.entity_id
_entity_poly.type
_entity_poly.pdbx_seq_one_letter_code
_entity_poly.pdbx_strand_id
1 'polypeptide(L)'
;WEIGPGTKLVDAIKEAAKDMQIVAEDLGALDDSVYRLKAYSQWPGMHIFEFGFDSKDPSNHDLPANYEPNSVAYIGTHDNQTLKGFIANHPNLYPFMGQVLGTSNPNSSTRR
;
A
#
# COMPACT_ATOMS: atom_id res chain seq x y z
N TRP A 1 19.55 -13.83 -6.92
CA TRP A 1 19.62 -12.60 -6.11
C TRP A 1 21.05 -12.13 -6.11
N GLU A 2 21.26 -10.87 -6.45
CA GLU A 2 22.57 -10.21 -6.44
C GLU A 2 22.50 -8.99 -5.51
N ILE A 3 23.63 -8.65 -4.88
CA ILE A 3 23.67 -7.54 -3.93
C ILE A 3 23.66 -6.21 -4.70
N GLY A 4 22.62 -5.40 -4.47
CA GLY A 4 22.52 -4.05 -5.03
C GLY A 4 23.44 -3.02 -4.37
N PRO A 5 23.54 -1.80 -4.92
CA PRO A 5 24.43 -0.75 -4.40
C PRO A 5 24.00 -0.18 -3.02
N GLY A 6 22.75 -0.44 -2.61
CA GLY A 6 22.23 -0.05 -1.30
C GLY A 6 22.29 1.46 -1.06
N THR A 7 22.73 1.85 0.13
CA THR A 7 22.78 3.26 0.57
C THR A 7 23.66 4.14 -0.33
N LYS A 8 24.69 3.58 -0.97
CA LYS A 8 25.58 4.34 -1.89
C LYS A 8 24.80 4.99 -3.04
N LEU A 9 23.77 4.31 -3.55
CA LEU A 9 22.93 4.87 -4.61
C LEU A 9 22.01 5.96 -4.07
N VAL A 10 21.43 5.74 -2.89
CA VAL A 10 20.59 6.74 -2.21
C VAL A 10 21.37 8.03 -1.97
N ASP A 11 22.60 7.92 -1.46
CA ASP A 11 23.48 9.05 -1.18
C ASP A 11 23.82 9.81 -2.47
N ALA A 12 24.20 9.09 -3.53
CA ALA A 12 24.51 9.69 -4.83
C ALA A 12 23.32 10.43 -5.45
N ILE A 13 22.10 9.88 -5.34
CA ILE A 13 20.88 10.53 -5.82
C ILE A 13 20.61 11.81 -5.02
N LYS A 14 20.69 11.74 -3.69
CA LYS A 14 20.47 12.91 -2.81
C LYS A 14 21.51 14.01 -3.06
N GLU A 15 22.75 13.66 -3.39
CA GLU A 15 23.79 14.62 -3.72
C GLU A 15 23.54 15.29 -5.08
N ALA A 16 23.27 14.49 -6.12
CA ALA A 16 23.14 14.97 -7.49
C ALA A 16 21.81 15.67 -7.77
N ALA A 17 20.74 15.31 -7.06
CA ALA A 17 19.38 15.77 -7.32
C ALA A 17 18.64 16.11 -6.00
N LYS A 18 19.19 17.07 -5.25
CA LYS A 18 18.76 17.43 -3.88
C LYS A 18 17.25 17.69 -3.71
N ASP A 19 16.62 18.28 -4.72
CA ASP A 19 15.20 18.66 -4.67
C ASP A 19 14.27 17.62 -5.30
N MET A 20 14.81 16.51 -5.79
CA MET A 20 14.02 15.48 -6.46
C MET A 20 13.15 14.72 -5.46
N GLN A 21 11.84 14.75 -5.73
CA GLN A 21 10.87 13.98 -4.97
C GLN A 21 10.79 12.56 -5.54
N ILE A 22 11.08 11.57 -4.70
CA ILE A 22 11.10 10.16 -5.08
C ILE A 22 10.08 9.43 -4.21
N VAL A 23 9.32 8.54 -4.84
CA VAL A 23 8.47 7.57 -4.15
C VAL A 23 9.10 6.20 -4.35
N ALA A 24 9.31 5.45 -3.27
CA ALA A 24 9.76 4.08 -3.34
C ALA A 24 8.56 3.19 -3.65
N GLU A 25 8.58 2.48 -4.78
CA GLU A 25 7.67 1.36 -5.00
C GLU A 25 8.18 0.17 -4.19
N ASP A 26 7.54 -0.08 -3.05
CA ASP A 26 7.95 -1.06 -2.06
C ASP A 26 6.85 -2.12 -1.81
N LEU A 27 6.22 -2.56 -2.89
CA LEU A 27 5.13 -3.52 -2.87
C LEU A 27 5.65 -4.97 -2.84
N GLY A 28 4.82 -5.89 -2.34
CA GLY A 28 5.08 -7.33 -2.35
C GLY A 28 5.90 -7.85 -1.16
N ALA A 29 6.46 -9.05 -1.31
CA ALA A 29 7.22 -9.72 -0.26
C ALA A 29 8.67 -9.21 -0.23
N LEU A 30 8.94 -8.25 0.65
CA LEU A 30 10.25 -7.61 0.79
C LEU A 30 11.09 -8.27 1.89
N ASP A 31 12.41 -8.28 1.67
CA ASP A 31 13.39 -8.67 2.68
C ASP A 31 13.69 -7.50 3.64
N ASP A 32 14.15 -7.80 4.86
CA ASP A 32 14.55 -6.82 5.88
C ASP A 32 15.57 -5.80 5.35
N SER A 33 16.41 -6.22 4.40
CA SER A 33 17.36 -5.33 3.74
C SER A 33 16.69 -4.18 2.97
N VAL A 34 15.53 -4.42 2.37
CA VAL A 34 14.76 -3.41 1.65
C VAL A 34 14.09 -2.43 2.61
N TYR A 35 13.48 -2.93 3.70
CA TYR A 35 12.89 -2.07 4.73
C TYR A 35 13.94 -1.13 5.34
N ARG A 36 15.14 -1.65 5.64
CA ARG A 36 16.26 -0.83 6.12
C ARG A 36 16.70 0.23 5.11
N LEU A 37 16.73 -0.11 3.82
CA LEU A 37 17.13 0.84 2.77
C LEU A 37 16.08 1.94 2.53
N LYS A 38 14.78 1.59 2.53
CA LYS A 38 13.67 2.56 2.46
C LYS A 38 13.69 3.50 3.67
N ALA A 39 13.85 2.95 4.87
CA ALA A 39 13.99 3.76 6.08
C ALA A 39 15.19 4.70 5.99
N TYR A 40 16.33 4.24 5.46
CA TYR A 40 17.50 5.09 5.23
C TYR A 40 17.25 6.20 4.19
N SER A 41 16.54 5.90 3.10
CA SER A 41 16.26 6.89 2.05
C SER A 41 15.33 8.01 2.51
N GLN A 42 14.45 7.74 3.48
CA GLN A 42 13.38 8.64 3.91
C GLN A 42 12.38 9.00 2.80
N TRP A 43 12.42 8.27 1.68
CA TRP A 43 11.44 8.43 0.61
C TRP A 43 10.11 7.79 1.02
N PRO A 44 8.96 8.40 0.69
CA PRO A 44 7.67 7.79 0.94
C PRO A 44 7.55 6.45 0.23
N GLY A 45 6.94 5.48 0.89
CA GLY A 45 6.53 4.23 0.25
C GLY A 45 5.15 4.30 -0.37
N MET A 46 4.63 3.15 -0.78
CA MET A 46 3.30 3.02 -1.38
C MET A 46 2.37 2.19 -0.50
N HIS A 47 1.09 2.55 -0.52
CA HIS A 47 0.00 1.68 -0.08
C HIS A 47 -1.02 1.51 -1.20
N ILE A 48 -1.50 0.29 -1.39
CA ILE A 48 -2.51 -0.04 -2.41
C ILE A 48 -3.80 -0.49 -1.73
N PHE A 49 -4.83 0.36 -1.79
CA PHE A 49 -6.11 0.10 -1.13
C PHE A 49 -6.71 -1.26 -1.50
N GLU A 50 -6.65 -1.67 -2.77
CA GLU A 50 -7.13 -2.99 -3.20
C GLU A 50 -6.44 -4.15 -2.46
N PHE A 51 -5.14 -4.03 -2.14
CA PHE A 51 -4.40 -5.04 -1.39
C PHE A 51 -4.83 -5.07 0.08
N GLY A 52 -5.23 -3.93 0.66
CA GLY A 52 -5.73 -3.88 2.03
C GLY A 52 -6.97 -4.74 2.28
N PHE A 53 -7.73 -5.05 1.22
CA PHE A 53 -8.96 -5.85 1.31
C PHE A 53 -8.83 -7.23 0.68
N ASP A 54 -7.69 -7.60 0.11
CA ASP A 54 -7.46 -8.92 -0.48
C ASP A 54 -7.62 -10.08 0.52
N SER A 55 -7.53 -9.75 1.81
CA SER A 55 -7.61 -10.61 2.97
C SER A 55 -8.38 -9.90 4.09
N LYS A 56 -8.90 -10.68 5.05
CA LYS A 56 -9.58 -10.14 6.26
C LYS A 56 -8.63 -9.99 7.44
N ASP A 57 -7.39 -9.60 7.17
CA ASP A 57 -6.36 -9.42 8.19
C ASP A 57 -6.31 -7.93 8.62
N PRO A 58 -6.71 -7.57 9.84
CA PRO A 58 -6.66 -6.18 10.30
C PRO A 58 -5.23 -5.63 10.44
N SER A 59 -4.21 -6.51 10.43
CA SER A 59 -2.79 -6.11 10.46
C SER A 59 -2.21 -5.85 9.07
N ASN A 60 -2.99 -6.03 8.00
CA ASN A 60 -2.56 -5.77 6.63
C ASN A 60 -2.08 -4.32 6.49
N HIS A 61 -0.83 -4.15 6.08
CA HIS A 61 -0.15 -2.86 5.90
C HIS A 61 -0.88 -1.94 4.92
N ASP A 62 -1.64 -2.50 3.98
CA ASP A 62 -2.41 -1.77 2.98
C ASP A 62 -3.84 -1.41 3.43
N LEU A 63 -4.20 -1.66 4.69
CA LEU A 63 -5.44 -1.11 5.26
C LEU A 63 -5.27 0.38 5.58
N PRO A 64 -6.27 1.24 5.30
CA PRO A 64 -6.17 2.68 5.55
C PRO A 64 -5.82 3.08 7.00
N ALA A 65 -6.19 2.25 7.98
CA ALA A 65 -5.87 2.48 9.39
C ALA A 65 -4.38 2.26 9.72
N ASN A 66 -3.65 1.54 8.86
CA ASN A 66 -2.26 1.14 9.05
C ASN A 66 -1.29 1.94 8.15
N TYR A 67 -1.78 2.96 7.44
CA TYR A 67 -0.94 3.77 6.56
C TYR A 67 0.08 4.59 7.35
N GLU A 68 1.33 4.51 6.92
CA GLU A 68 2.39 5.34 7.48
C GLU A 68 2.28 6.77 6.95
N PRO A 69 2.54 7.82 7.76
CA PRO A 69 2.44 9.20 7.29
C PRO A 69 3.34 9.54 6.10
N ASN A 70 4.53 8.91 6.02
CA ASN A 70 5.45 9.08 4.91
C ASN A 70 5.17 8.05 3.81
N SER A 71 4.04 8.19 3.15
CA SER A 71 3.60 7.27 2.10
C SER A 71 2.73 7.96 1.06
N VAL A 72 2.50 7.27 -0.05
CA VAL A 72 1.50 7.62 -1.06
C VAL A 72 0.51 6.48 -1.18
N ALA A 73 -0.75 6.78 -0.87
CA ALA A 73 -1.84 5.82 -1.00
C ALA A 73 -2.51 5.92 -2.37
N TYR A 74 -2.65 4.78 -3.04
CA TYR A 74 -3.38 4.63 -4.29
C TYR A 74 -4.59 3.71 -4.09
N ILE A 75 -5.65 3.92 -4.86
CA ILE A 75 -6.75 2.96 -4.91
C ILE A 75 -6.24 1.64 -5.51
N GLY A 76 -5.59 1.76 -6.66
CA GLY A 76 -4.88 0.72 -7.41
C GLY A 76 -3.88 1.42 -8.35
N THR A 77 -2.92 0.67 -8.87
CA THR A 77 -1.98 1.12 -9.89
C THR A 77 -2.49 0.79 -11.30
N HIS A 78 -1.66 1.02 -12.32
CA HIS A 78 -1.94 0.58 -13.69
C HIS A 78 -1.92 -0.95 -13.87
N ASP A 79 -1.32 -1.68 -12.93
CA ASP A 79 -1.28 -3.15 -12.91
C ASP A 79 -2.51 -3.77 -12.22
N ASN A 80 -3.33 -2.94 -11.56
CA ASN A 80 -4.53 -3.36 -10.86
C ASN A 80 -5.78 -3.31 -11.76
N GLN A 81 -6.83 -4.03 -11.35
CA GLN A 81 -8.14 -3.81 -11.95
C GLN A 81 -8.62 -2.39 -11.62
N THR A 82 -9.60 -1.89 -12.38
CA THR A 82 -10.37 -0.74 -11.87
C THR A 82 -11.06 -1.15 -10.56
N LEU A 83 -11.21 -0.21 -9.62
CA LEU A 83 -11.91 -0.48 -8.35
C LEU A 83 -13.30 -1.12 -8.56
N LYS A 84 -14.04 -0.68 -9.59
CA LYS A 84 -15.33 -1.28 -9.95
C LYS A 84 -15.19 -2.76 -10.34
N GLY A 85 -14.17 -3.10 -11.12
CA GLY A 85 -13.86 -4.47 -11.51
C GLY A 85 -13.43 -5.33 -10.32
N PHE A 86 -12.52 -4.80 -9.49
CA PHE A 86 -12.06 -5.48 -8.27
C PHE A 86 -13.23 -5.85 -7.36
N ILE A 87 -14.09 -4.88 -7.06
CA ILE A 87 -15.26 -5.04 -6.20
C ILE A 87 -16.27 -6.04 -6.79
N ALA A 88 -16.51 -5.99 -8.11
CA ALA A 88 -17.43 -6.92 -8.78
C ALA A 88 -16.93 -8.37 -8.75
N ASN A 89 -15.60 -8.57 -8.77
CA ASN A 89 -14.97 -9.88 -8.69
C ASN A 89 -14.84 -10.42 -7.26
N HIS A 90 -14.95 -9.56 -6.24
CA HIS A 90 -14.80 -9.93 -4.83
C HIS A 90 -16.01 -9.47 -3.97
N PRO A 91 -17.24 -9.89 -4.30
CA PRO A 91 -18.45 -9.44 -3.60
C PRO A 91 -18.47 -9.83 -2.10
N ASN A 92 -17.73 -10.88 -1.72
CA ASN A 92 -17.58 -11.35 -0.35
C ASN A 92 -16.79 -10.39 0.56
N LEU A 93 -16.08 -9.41 -0.01
CA LEU A 93 -15.30 -8.42 0.75
C LEU A 93 -16.12 -7.20 1.18
N TYR A 94 -17.26 -6.93 0.54
CA TYR A 94 -18.10 -5.76 0.84
C TYR A 94 -18.42 -5.56 2.33
N PRO A 95 -18.82 -6.59 3.10
CA PRO A 95 -19.10 -6.40 4.53
C PRO A 95 -17.86 -5.96 5.31
N PHE A 96 -16.69 -6.51 4.99
CA PHE A 96 -15.43 -6.16 5.62
C PHE A 96 -14.99 -4.75 5.23
N MET A 97 -15.06 -4.40 3.93
CA MET A 97 -14.83 -3.05 3.44
C MET A 97 -15.74 -2.04 4.15
N GLY A 98 -17.03 -2.33 4.26
CA GLY A 98 -17.98 -1.45 4.95
C GLY A 98 -17.67 -1.29 6.43
N GLN A 99 -17.20 -2.34 7.11
CA GLN A 99 -16.79 -2.28 8.50
C GLN A 99 -15.56 -1.38 8.67
N VAL A 100 -14.53 -1.58 7.86
CA VAL A 100 -13.28 -0.79 7.91
C VAL A 100 -13.54 0.67 7.57
N LEU A 101 -14.38 0.95 6.58
CA LEU A 101 -14.69 2.31 6.12
C LEU A 101 -15.78 3.00 6.96
N GLY A 102 -16.35 2.33 7.95
CA GLY A 102 -17.42 2.88 8.78
C GLY A 102 -18.74 3.11 8.05
N THR A 103 -18.97 2.41 6.93
CA THR A 103 -20.20 2.52 6.12
C THR A 103 -21.20 1.40 6.39
N SER A 104 -20.80 0.38 7.15
CA SER A 104 -21.70 -0.69 7.63
C SER A 104 -22.76 -0.12 8.57
N ASN A 105 -24.02 -0.17 8.15
CA ASN A 105 -25.15 0.21 8.98
C ASN A 105 -25.44 -0.93 9.99
N PRO A 106 -25.34 -0.72 11.31
CA PRO A 106 -25.57 -1.76 12.32
C PRO A 106 -27.01 -2.32 12.31
N ASN A 107 -27.93 -1.68 11.58
CA ASN A 107 -29.34 -2.08 11.47
C ASN A 107 -29.73 -2.67 10.10
N SER A 108 -28.79 -2.97 9.20
CA SER A 108 -29.13 -3.53 7.88
C SER A 108 -29.33 -5.06 7.91
N SER A 109 -30.36 -5.50 8.64
CA SER A 109 -31.03 -6.76 8.32
C SER A 109 -31.91 -6.55 7.09
N THR A 110 -31.32 -6.55 5.89
CA THR A 110 -32.16 -6.61 4.68
C THR A 110 -31.49 -7.43 3.59
N ARG A 111 -32.05 -8.63 3.41
CA ARG A 111 -32.18 -9.27 2.10
C ARG A 111 -32.56 -8.21 1.06
N ARG A 112 -31.80 -8.11 -0.02
CA ARG A 112 -32.25 -8.23 -1.42
C ARG A 112 -31.04 -8.21 -2.34
#